data_AF-A0AAF0ZWN0-F1
#
_entry.id   AF-A0AAF0ZWN0-F1
#
_cell.length_a   1.000
_cell.length_b   1.000
_cell.length_c   1.000
_cell.angle_alpha   90.00
_cell.angle_beta   90.00
_cell.angle_gamma   90.00
#
_symmetry.space_group_name_H-M   'P 1'
#
loop_
_entity.id
_entity.type
_entity.pdbx_description
1 polymer ?
#
loop_
_entity_poly.entity_id
_entity_poly.type
_entity_poly.pdbx_seq_one_letter_code
_entity_poly.pdbx_strand_id
1 'polypeptide(L)'
;MSVYEKCLFSLLQVSYTSWFLDAFNYAIATNMDVLNLSIGGPDYLDLPFVEKTELCHGDLIHKDYILPPSQFMWNFSDFEIQTSISLTVWELTANNMIMVSAIGNDGPLYGTLTNPADQSDVIGVGAIDYSDHVASFSSRSMSTWEIPHGYGRVKPDLVAYGHEIMGSKISTGCKRLSGTSVASPVVAGIACLLVSIIPENKQKGILNPASIKQALVEGATKLSGPNLYEQGAGRVNL
;
A
#
# COMPACT_ATOMS: atom_id res chain seq x y z
N MET A 1 -19.06 5.53 4.80
CA MET A 1 -17.75 4.90 4.61
C MET A 1 -17.79 3.55 5.29
N SER A 2 -17.56 2.49 4.53
CA SER A 2 -17.49 1.11 5.03
C SER A 2 -16.05 0.62 4.90
N VAL A 3 -15.57 -0.18 5.85
CA VAL A 3 -14.22 -0.76 5.81
C VAL A 3 -14.37 -2.27 5.61
N TYR A 4 -13.62 -2.82 4.66
CA TYR A 4 -13.54 -4.24 4.40
C TYR A 4 -12.11 -4.70 4.66
N GLU A 5 -11.95 -5.78 5.42
CA GLU A 5 -10.64 -6.39 5.69
C GLU A 5 -10.59 -7.78 5.06
N LYS A 6 -9.51 -8.07 4.34
CA LYS A 6 -9.26 -9.40 3.75
C LYS A 6 -7.87 -9.87 4.16
N CYS A 7 -7.82 -11.07 4.72
CA CYS A 7 -6.60 -11.72 5.18
C CYS A 7 -5.90 -12.43 4.00
N LEU A 8 -4.67 -12.03 3.68
CA LEU A 8 -3.88 -12.58 2.56
C LEU A 8 -2.64 -13.36 3.00
N PHE A 9 -2.52 -13.61 4.31
CA PHE A 9 -1.41 -14.35 4.90
C PHE A 9 -1.92 -15.46 5.79
N SER A 10 -1.21 -16.58 5.76
CA SER A 10 -1.37 -17.64 6.75
C SER A 10 -0.74 -17.23 8.09
N LEU A 11 -1.01 -18.02 9.14
CA LEU A 11 -0.33 -17.91 10.44
C LEU A 11 1.19 -18.10 10.36
N LEU A 12 1.68 -18.70 9.26
CA LEU A 12 3.11 -18.88 8.98
C LEU A 12 3.67 -17.74 8.11
N GLN A 13 2.93 -16.64 7.94
CA GLN A 13 3.29 -15.49 7.10
C GLN A 13 3.49 -15.83 5.61
N VAL A 14 2.97 -16.98 5.16
CA VAL A 14 2.96 -17.35 3.74
C VAL A 14 1.75 -16.74 3.05
N SER A 15 1.94 -16.20 1.84
CA SER A 15 0.89 -15.65 0.98
C SER A 15 0.93 -16.28 -0.41
N TYR A 16 -0.22 -16.37 -1.08
CA TYR A 16 -0.33 -16.91 -2.43
C TYR A 16 -0.89 -15.87 -3.40
N THR A 17 -0.38 -15.82 -4.64
CA THR A 17 -0.89 -14.94 -5.70
C THR A 17 -2.40 -15.05 -5.87
N SER A 18 -2.94 -16.27 -5.81
CA SER A 18 -4.37 -16.54 -5.95
C SER A 18 -5.22 -15.81 -4.90
N TRP A 19 -4.70 -15.61 -3.68
CA TRP A 19 -5.43 -14.88 -2.64
C TRP A 19 -5.46 -13.38 -2.92
N PHE A 20 -4.37 -12.81 -3.45
CA PHE A 20 -4.36 -11.43 -3.91
C PHE A 20 -5.36 -11.23 -5.05
N LEU A 21 -5.33 -12.10 -6.07
CA LEU A 21 -6.25 -12.05 -7.20
C LEU A 21 -7.71 -12.15 -6.76
N ASP A 22 -8.03 -13.06 -5.84
CA ASP A 22 -9.39 -13.20 -5.30
C ASP A 22 -9.84 -11.94 -4.54
N ALA A 23 -8.96 -11.35 -3.74
CA ALA A 23 -9.25 -10.10 -3.02
C ALA A 23 -9.44 -8.91 -3.95
N PHE A 24 -8.63 -8.84 -5.01
CA PHE A 24 -8.73 -7.82 -6.05
C PHE A 24 -10.03 -7.96 -6.85
N ASN A 25 -10.39 -9.18 -7.25
CA ASN A 25 -11.68 -9.45 -7.90
C ASN A 25 -12.86 -9.11 -7.00
N TYR A 26 -12.77 -9.42 -5.70
CA TYR A 26 -13.78 -9.04 -4.73
C TYR A 26 -13.92 -7.52 -4.59
N ALA A 27 -12.82 -6.77 -4.55
CA ALA A 27 -12.84 -5.31 -4.49
C ALA A 27 -13.51 -4.69 -5.73
N ILE A 28 -13.22 -5.21 -6.93
CA ILE A 28 -13.90 -4.81 -8.17
C ILE A 28 -15.39 -5.15 -8.10
N ALA A 29 -15.74 -6.38 -7.74
CA ALA A 29 -17.12 -6.87 -7.70
C ALA A 29 -18.00 -6.10 -6.69
N THR A 30 -17.39 -5.58 -5.62
CA THR A 30 -18.07 -4.78 -4.60
C THR A 30 -17.98 -3.27 -4.85
N ASN A 31 -17.34 -2.84 -5.95
CA ASN A 31 -17.17 -1.44 -6.34
C ASN A 31 -16.54 -0.61 -5.21
N MET A 32 -15.43 -1.11 -4.63
CA MET A 32 -14.66 -0.37 -3.63
C MET A 32 -13.99 0.85 -4.27
N ASP A 33 -13.93 1.98 -3.56
CA ASP A 33 -13.30 3.20 -4.08
C ASP A 33 -11.78 3.21 -3.87
N VAL A 34 -11.33 2.74 -2.70
CA VAL A 34 -9.93 2.79 -2.27
C VAL A 34 -9.48 1.43 -1.77
N LEU A 35 -8.34 0.97 -2.28
CA LEU A 35 -7.68 -0.25 -1.85
C LEU A 35 -6.31 0.08 -1.28
N ASN A 36 -6.05 -0.30 -0.02
CA ASN A 36 -4.75 -0.14 0.62
C ASN A 36 -4.01 -1.47 0.74
N LEU A 37 -2.80 -1.53 0.20
CA LEU A 37 -1.90 -2.68 0.30
C LEU A 37 -0.63 -2.30 1.10
N SER A 38 -0.69 -2.55 2.40
CA SER A 38 0.42 -2.27 3.35
C SER A 38 1.47 -3.38 3.38
N ILE A 39 1.88 -3.86 2.21
CA ILE A 39 2.87 -4.94 2.06
C ILE A 39 3.97 -4.39 1.15
N GLY A 40 5.21 -4.38 1.63
CA GLY A 40 6.35 -3.87 0.89
C GLY A 40 7.64 -4.52 1.33
N GLY A 41 8.09 -5.53 0.59
CA GLY A 41 9.45 -6.09 0.68
C GLY A 41 9.61 -7.28 1.64
N PRO A 42 10.74 -8.00 1.54
CA PRO A 42 11.05 -9.22 2.32
C PRO A 42 11.53 -8.90 3.75
N ASP A 43 11.07 -7.81 4.35
CA ASP A 43 11.62 -7.34 5.61
C ASP A 43 11.16 -8.23 6.78
N TYR A 44 12.12 -8.97 7.37
CA TYR A 44 11.93 -9.86 8.52
C TYR A 44 11.49 -9.12 9.80
N LEU A 45 11.52 -7.77 9.80
CA LEU A 45 11.07 -6.93 10.90
C LEU A 45 9.69 -6.31 10.68
N ASP A 46 9.21 -6.27 9.43
CA ASP A 46 7.83 -5.88 9.12
C ASP A 46 6.96 -7.09 9.37
N LEU A 47 6.79 -7.43 10.66
CA LEU A 47 5.76 -8.37 11.09
C LEU A 47 4.44 -7.85 10.51
N PRO A 48 3.87 -8.47 9.44
CA PRO A 48 2.81 -7.91 8.62
C PRO A 48 1.60 -7.62 9.49
N PHE A 49 1.50 -6.39 10.01
CA PHE A 49 0.62 -6.01 11.12
C PHE A 49 0.23 -7.27 11.93
N VAL A 50 1.19 -8.00 12.53
CA VAL A 50 1.03 -9.46 12.84
C VAL A 50 -0.24 -9.80 13.61
N GLU A 51 -0.76 -8.81 14.28
CA GLU A 51 -2.02 -8.86 14.98
C GLU A 51 -3.29 -8.98 14.08
N LYS A 52 -3.25 -8.64 12.79
CA LYS A 52 -4.33 -8.91 11.83
C LYS A 52 -4.48 -10.39 11.50
N THR A 53 -3.42 -11.20 11.60
CA THR A 53 -3.52 -12.65 11.31
C THR A 53 -4.33 -13.43 12.35
N GLU A 54 -4.38 -12.95 13.59
CA GLU A 54 -5.20 -13.53 14.67
C GLU A 54 -6.68 -13.10 14.57
N LEU A 55 -7.00 -11.96 13.93
CA LEU A 55 -8.37 -11.54 13.63
C LEU A 55 -9.03 -12.39 12.52
N CYS A 56 -8.23 -13.06 11.68
CA CYS A 56 -8.72 -13.98 10.65
C CYS A 56 -9.37 -15.26 11.21
N HIS A 57 -9.42 -15.40 12.54
CA HIS A 57 -10.12 -16.50 13.22
C HIS A 57 -11.66 -16.35 13.20
N GLY A 58 -12.19 -15.16 12.86
CA GLY A 58 -13.62 -14.85 12.98
C GLY A 58 -14.42 -14.72 11.68
N ASP A 59 -13.83 -14.20 10.59
CA ASP A 59 -14.59 -13.80 9.41
C ASP A 59 -14.20 -14.60 8.15
N LEU A 60 -15.11 -15.51 7.79
CA LEU A 60 -15.38 -16.02 6.44
C LEU A 60 -14.17 -16.18 5.52
N ILE A 61 -13.40 -17.24 5.77
CA ILE A 61 -12.91 -18.06 4.66
C ILE A 61 -14.17 -18.56 3.95
N HIS A 62 -14.52 -17.98 2.79
CA HIS A 62 -15.43 -18.65 1.87
C HIS A 62 -14.79 -20.02 1.59
N LYS A 63 -15.38 -21.08 2.15
CA LYS A 63 -14.90 -22.46 2.07
C LYS A 63 -15.08 -23.08 0.69
N ASP A 64 -15.43 -22.29 -0.31
CA ASP A 64 -15.69 -22.79 -1.65
C ASP A 64 -14.46 -22.53 -2.50
N TYR A 65 -13.84 -23.64 -2.93
CA TYR A 65 -12.61 -23.76 -3.73
C TYR A 65 -11.27 -23.70 -3.00
N ILE A 66 -11.10 -24.53 -1.96
CA ILE A 66 -9.77 -25.04 -1.60
C ILE A 66 -9.52 -26.32 -2.39
N LEU A 67 -8.84 -26.21 -3.54
CA LEU A 67 -8.08 -27.34 -4.04
C LEU A 67 -6.94 -27.63 -3.04
N PRO A 68 -6.65 -28.90 -2.71
CA PRO A 68 -5.62 -29.21 -1.73
C PRO A 68 -4.26 -28.67 -2.23
N PRO A 69 -3.50 -27.93 -1.40
CA PRO A 69 -2.20 -27.44 -1.79
C PRO A 69 -1.21 -28.60 -1.81
N SER A 70 -1.17 -29.34 -2.91
CA SER A 70 0.00 -30.13 -3.26
C SER A 70 1.08 -29.17 -3.74
N GLN A 71 2.02 -28.88 -2.83
CA GLN A 71 3.39 -28.44 -3.09
C GLN A 71 3.55 -27.20 -3.96
N PHE A 72 3.52 -25.99 -3.38
CA PHE A 72 4.47 -24.92 -3.68
C PHE A 72 4.41 -23.89 -2.55
N MET A 73 5.53 -23.68 -1.86
CA MET A 73 5.74 -22.67 -0.82
C MET A 73 6.44 -21.49 -1.48
N TRP A 74 5.89 -20.28 -1.37
CA TRP A 74 6.42 -19.10 -2.07
C TRP A 74 6.70 -17.95 -1.09
N ASN A 75 7.78 -17.23 -1.35
CA ASN A 75 8.23 -16.06 -0.60
C ASN A 75 7.82 -14.80 -1.39
N PHE A 76 7.47 -13.68 -0.76
CA PHE A 76 6.97 -12.48 -1.49
C PHE A 76 8.00 -11.87 -2.46
N SER A 77 9.26 -12.35 -2.43
CA SER A 77 10.30 -12.10 -3.43
C SER A 77 10.07 -12.81 -4.77
N ASP A 78 9.07 -13.67 -4.90
CA ASP A 78 8.87 -14.45 -6.11
C ASP A 78 8.35 -13.57 -7.25
N PHE A 79 9.13 -13.54 -8.33
CA PHE A 79 8.89 -12.76 -9.56
C PHE A 79 7.47 -12.96 -10.12
N GLU A 80 6.88 -14.14 -9.94
CA GLU A 80 5.52 -14.44 -10.37
C GLU A 80 4.46 -13.64 -9.61
N ILE A 81 4.58 -13.51 -8.28
CA ILE A 81 3.67 -12.70 -7.45
C ILE A 81 3.74 -11.23 -7.90
N GLN A 82 4.95 -10.69 -8.05
CA GLN A 82 5.15 -9.30 -8.45
C GLN A 82 4.59 -9.02 -9.85
N THR A 83 4.76 -9.95 -10.79
CA THR A 83 4.23 -9.83 -12.16
C THR A 83 2.70 -9.89 -12.17
N SER A 84 2.10 -10.83 -11.44
CA SER A 84 0.63 -10.93 -11.36
C SER A 84 -0.02 -9.73 -10.66
N ILE A 85 0.57 -9.24 -9.57
CA ILE A 85 0.09 -8.03 -8.89
C ILE A 85 0.16 -6.85 -9.86
N SER A 86 1.27 -6.70 -10.60
CA SER A 86 1.44 -5.59 -11.55
C SER A 86 0.38 -5.55 -12.65
N LEU A 87 0.06 -6.70 -13.26
CA LEU A 87 -1.02 -6.77 -14.23
C LEU A 87 -2.38 -6.41 -13.63
N THR A 88 -2.61 -6.81 -12.38
CA THR A 88 -3.88 -6.54 -11.70
C THR A 88 -4.05 -5.06 -11.34
N VAL A 89 -2.96 -4.32 -11.08
CA VAL A 89 -3.04 -2.86 -10.82
C VAL A 89 -3.75 -2.12 -11.95
N TRP A 90 -3.45 -2.47 -13.21
CA TRP A 90 -4.11 -1.85 -14.36
C TRP A 90 -5.60 -2.16 -14.43
N GLU A 91 -6.00 -3.37 -14.05
CA GLU A 91 -7.42 -3.74 -13.98
C GLU A 91 -8.16 -3.00 -12.86
N LEU A 92 -7.56 -2.89 -11.67
CA LEU A 92 -8.12 -2.14 -10.54
C LEU A 92 -8.32 -0.66 -10.92
N THR A 93 -7.29 -0.06 -11.50
CA THR A 93 -7.29 1.38 -11.85
C THR A 93 -8.19 1.69 -13.04
N ALA A 94 -8.34 0.76 -14.00
CA ALA A 94 -9.35 0.85 -15.06
C ALA A 94 -10.79 0.81 -14.53
N ASN A 95 -11.01 0.21 -13.37
CA ASN A 95 -12.29 0.24 -12.64
C ASN A 95 -12.42 1.45 -11.69
N ASN A 96 -11.60 2.51 -11.88
CA ASN A 96 -11.55 3.72 -11.06
C ASN A 96 -11.17 3.50 -9.59
N MET A 97 -10.62 2.34 -9.22
CA MET A 97 -10.19 2.10 -7.85
C MET A 97 -8.84 2.77 -7.57
N ILE A 98 -8.77 3.48 -6.46
CA ILE A 98 -7.57 4.18 -6.01
C ILE A 98 -6.72 3.22 -5.20
N MET A 99 -5.53 2.90 -5.71
CA MET A 99 -4.61 2.00 -5.02
C MET A 99 -3.57 2.79 -4.23
N VAL A 100 -3.45 2.48 -2.93
CA VAL A 100 -2.45 3.04 -2.02
C VAL A 100 -1.59 1.90 -1.50
N SER A 101 -0.26 2.06 -1.50
CA SER A 101 0.64 1.01 -1.04
C SER A 101 1.88 1.54 -0.35
N ALA A 102 2.38 0.76 0.60
CA ALA A 102 3.61 1.03 1.33
C ALA A 102 4.83 0.88 0.41
N ILE A 103 5.78 1.84 0.45
CA ILE A 103 6.91 1.85 -0.48
C ILE A 103 8.02 0.83 -0.16
N GLY A 104 7.96 0.21 1.03
CA GLY A 104 8.93 -0.75 1.53
C GLY A 104 9.77 -0.20 2.69
N ASN A 105 10.39 -1.10 3.43
CA ASN A 105 11.20 -0.79 4.62
C ASN A 105 12.70 -1.13 4.46
N ASP A 106 13.16 -1.32 3.23
CA ASP A 106 14.53 -1.72 2.91
C ASP A 106 15.50 -0.53 2.76
N GLY A 107 15.10 0.67 3.14
CA GLY A 107 15.96 1.86 3.17
C GLY A 107 17.16 1.74 4.13
N PRO A 108 18.12 2.68 4.11
CA PRO A 108 18.09 3.96 3.41
C PRO A 108 18.77 3.95 2.04
N LEU A 109 19.23 2.80 1.56
CA LEU A 109 19.88 2.72 0.26
C LEU A 109 18.88 3.02 -0.86
N TYR A 110 19.38 3.64 -1.94
CA TYR A 110 18.58 3.83 -3.15
C TYR A 110 18.39 2.49 -3.87
N GLY A 111 17.24 2.33 -4.54
CA GLY A 111 16.90 1.11 -5.29
C GLY A 111 16.15 0.06 -4.47
N THR A 112 15.52 0.48 -3.38
CA THR A 112 14.89 -0.38 -2.36
C THR A 112 13.36 -0.40 -2.46
N LEU A 113 12.81 0.14 -3.55
CA LEU A 113 11.36 0.23 -3.76
C LEU A 113 10.75 -1.16 -3.97
N THR A 114 9.53 -1.33 -3.50
CA THR A 114 8.81 -2.60 -3.58
C THR A 114 7.55 -2.48 -4.45
N ASN A 115 7.24 -3.55 -5.18
CA ASN A 115 5.98 -3.68 -5.90
C ASN A 115 4.82 -3.93 -4.93
N PRO A 116 3.62 -3.35 -5.14
CA PRO A 116 3.19 -2.52 -6.28
C PRO A 116 3.38 -1.01 -6.10
N ALA A 117 3.93 -0.56 -4.97
CA ALA A 117 4.07 0.86 -4.68
C ALA A 117 4.99 1.63 -5.65
N ASP A 118 5.83 0.93 -6.41
CA ASP A 118 6.71 1.47 -7.45
C ASP A 118 6.02 1.76 -8.80
N GLN A 119 4.75 1.40 -8.96
CA GLN A 119 3.96 1.62 -10.18
C GLN A 119 3.37 3.04 -10.28
N SER A 120 3.04 3.49 -11.50
CA SER A 120 2.49 4.83 -11.81
C SER A 120 1.17 5.05 -11.12
N ASP A 121 0.30 4.05 -11.25
CA ASP A 121 -1.12 4.15 -10.94
C ASP A 121 -1.40 3.86 -9.47
N VAL A 122 -0.34 3.54 -8.71
CA VAL A 122 -0.36 3.34 -7.27
C VAL A 122 0.19 4.59 -6.59
N ILE A 123 -0.46 5.00 -5.50
CA ILE A 123 0.05 6.01 -4.58
C ILE A 123 0.99 5.29 -3.61
N GLY A 124 2.29 5.46 -3.84
CA GLY A 124 3.36 4.88 -3.03
C GLY A 124 3.69 5.80 -1.86
N VAL A 125 3.61 5.25 -0.64
CA VAL A 125 3.71 6.02 0.61
C VAL A 125 4.97 5.65 1.37
N GLY A 126 5.82 6.66 1.62
CA GLY A 126 6.97 6.55 2.52
C GLY A 126 6.64 6.96 3.95
N ALA A 127 7.58 6.73 4.87
CA ALA A 127 7.41 6.98 6.30
C ALA A 127 8.30 8.12 6.82
N ILE A 128 7.73 8.97 7.67
CA ILE A 128 8.44 9.99 8.46
C ILE A 128 8.19 9.79 9.97
N ASP A 129 9.03 10.41 10.79
CA ASP A 129 8.83 10.56 12.23
C ASP A 129 8.07 11.86 12.58
N TYR A 130 7.75 12.05 13.86
CA TYR A 130 7.04 13.26 14.35
C TYR A 130 7.85 14.55 14.24
N SER A 131 9.14 14.48 13.91
CA SER A 131 10.01 15.64 13.67
C SER A 131 10.17 15.94 12.17
N ASP A 132 9.33 15.33 11.33
CA ASP A 132 9.37 15.45 9.87
C ASP A 132 10.68 14.97 9.22
N HIS A 133 11.40 14.04 9.87
CA HIS A 133 12.52 13.35 9.24
C HIS A 133 12.03 12.07 8.55
N VAL A 134 12.53 11.82 7.33
CA VAL A 134 12.30 10.56 6.63
C VAL A 134 12.91 9.42 7.44
N ALA A 135 12.07 8.42 7.77
CA ALA A 135 12.51 7.28 8.55
C ALA A 135 13.62 6.53 7.82
N SER A 136 14.66 6.08 8.54
CA SER A 136 15.82 5.42 7.93
C SER A 136 15.43 4.18 7.12
N PHE A 137 14.46 3.41 7.62
CA PHE A 137 13.93 2.22 6.94
C PHE A 137 13.10 2.57 5.69
N SER A 138 12.55 3.77 5.56
CA SER A 138 11.69 4.08 4.41
C SER A 138 12.46 3.91 3.11
N SER A 139 11.99 2.98 2.27
CA SER A 139 12.54 2.76 0.94
C SER A 139 12.45 4.02 0.10
N ARG A 140 13.43 4.19 -0.80
CA ARG A 140 13.65 5.43 -1.56
C ARG A 140 14.35 5.12 -2.88
N SER A 141 13.86 5.66 -4.00
CA SER A 141 14.55 5.56 -5.30
C SER A 141 13.75 6.18 -6.44
N MET A 142 14.28 6.04 -7.65
CA MET A 142 13.47 5.98 -8.86
C MET A 142 12.92 4.57 -9.11
N SER A 143 11.70 4.47 -9.65
CA SER A 143 11.09 3.23 -10.14
C SER A 143 11.96 2.64 -11.25
N THR A 144 12.29 1.35 -11.13
CA THR A 144 13.15 0.65 -12.10
C THR A 144 12.39 0.17 -13.34
N TRP A 145 11.05 0.16 -13.29
CA TRP A 145 10.17 -0.29 -14.38
C TRP A 145 10.39 0.45 -15.69
N GLU A 146 10.70 1.74 -15.62
CA GLU A 146 10.84 2.59 -16.81
C GLU A 146 12.28 2.69 -17.29
N ILE A 147 13.26 2.05 -16.62
CA ILE A 147 14.68 2.09 -17.00
C ILE A 147 14.91 1.64 -18.46
N PRO A 148 14.24 0.59 -18.98
CA PRO A 148 14.39 0.21 -20.38
C PRO A 148 13.89 1.28 -21.38
N HIS A 149 13.04 2.22 -20.93
CA HIS A 149 12.34 3.19 -21.78
C HIS A 149 12.68 4.66 -21.47
N GLY A 150 13.50 4.94 -20.45
CA GLY A 150 13.85 6.30 -20.04
C GLY A 150 14.39 6.40 -18.61
N TYR A 151 14.25 7.58 -18.02
CA TYR A 151 14.59 7.81 -16.61
C TYR A 151 13.48 7.23 -15.71
N GLY A 152 13.87 6.61 -14.60
CA GLY A 152 12.89 6.07 -13.64
C GLY A 152 12.05 7.17 -12.98
N ARG A 153 10.77 6.88 -12.71
CA ARG A 153 9.86 7.79 -11.99
C ARG A 153 10.29 7.99 -10.54
N VAL A 154 10.11 9.18 -10.03
CA VAL A 154 10.27 9.47 -8.60
C VAL A 154 9.31 8.63 -7.77
N LYS A 155 9.81 7.99 -6.72
CA LYS A 155 9.05 7.40 -5.62
C LYS A 155 9.77 7.62 -4.29
N PRO A 156 9.08 7.68 -3.13
CA PRO A 156 7.62 7.59 -2.97
C PRO A 156 6.89 8.80 -3.60
N ASP A 157 5.58 8.72 -3.74
CA ASP A 157 4.79 9.86 -4.23
C ASP A 157 4.65 10.93 -3.15
N LEU A 158 4.49 10.50 -1.90
CA LEU A 158 4.41 11.35 -0.71
C LEU A 158 4.77 10.53 0.54
N VAL A 159 4.91 11.22 1.68
CA VAL A 159 5.21 10.58 2.97
C VAL A 159 4.13 10.86 4.01
N ALA A 160 3.98 9.95 4.95
CA ALA A 160 3.11 10.11 6.12
C ALA A 160 3.81 9.59 7.39
N TYR A 161 3.25 9.93 8.55
CA TYR A 161 3.78 9.48 9.83
C TYR A 161 3.75 7.95 9.92
N GLY A 162 4.92 7.34 10.08
CA GLY A 162 5.08 5.88 10.08
C GLY A 162 6.16 5.37 11.03
N HIS A 163 6.82 6.24 11.79
CA HIS A 163 7.82 5.85 12.80
C HIS A 163 7.29 6.09 14.22
N GLU A 164 7.30 5.04 15.05
CA GLU A 164 6.80 5.02 16.43
C GLU A 164 5.35 5.52 16.58
N ILE A 165 4.49 5.13 15.65
CA ILE A 165 3.07 5.47 15.66
C ILE A 165 2.33 4.59 16.65
N MET A 166 1.43 5.19 17.42
CA MET A 166 0.60 4.46 18.37
C MET A 166 -0.55 3.76 17.63
N GLY A 167 -0.49 2.43 17.53
CA GLY A 167 -1.51 1.59 16.91
C GLY A 167 -2.31 0.79 17.94
N SER A 168 -3.47 0.26 17.51
CA SER A 168 -4.28 -0.64 18.33
C SER A 168 -3.60 -2.00 18.50
N LYS A 169 -3.72 -2.57 19.70
CA LYS A 169 -3.35 -3.95 19.98
C LYS A 169 -4.58 -4.87 19.87
N ILE A 170 -4.52 -6.10 19.34
CA ILE A 170 -5.68 -7.03 19.29
C ILE A 170 -6.26 -7.24 20.67
N SER A 171 -5.37 -7.50 21.63
CA SER A 171 -5.76 -7.86 22.98
C SER A 171 -6.43 -6.66 23.62
N THR A 172 -5.62 -5.77 24.20
CA THR A 172 -6.09 -4.51 24.77
C THR A 172 -4.95 -3.48 24.75
N GLY A 173 -5.30 -2.21 24.59
CA GLY A 173 -4.37 -1.09 24.65
C GLY A 173 -3.72 -0.76 23.31
N CYS A 174 -2.61 -0.03 23.39
CA CYS A 174 -1.90 0.47 22.21
C CYS A 174 -0.44 0.01 22.20
N LYS A 175 0.13 -0.12 21.01
CA LYS A 175 1.54 -0.45 20.79
C LYS A 175 2.16 0.53 19.81
N ARG A 176 3.43 0.89 20.03
CA ARG A 176 4.22 1.64 19.04
C ARG A 176 4.62 0.71 17.88
N LEU A 177 4.33 1.16 16.67
CA LEU A 177 4.64 0.48 15.42
C LEU A 177 5.45 1.41 14.52
N SER A 178 6.36 0.83 13.76
CA SER A 178 7.18 1.53 12.78
C SER A 178 7.14 0.76 11.47
N GLY A 179 6.85 1.45 10.36
CA GLY A 179 6.80 0.85 9.04
C GLY A 179 6.09 1.76 8.03
N THR A 180 6.44 1.64 6.76
CA THR A 180 5.67 2.25 5.67
C THR A 180 4.28 1.61 5.55
N SER A 181 4.15 0.36 6.01
CA SER A 181 2.90 -0.36 6.27
C SER A 181 1.96 0.36 7.26
N VAL A 182 2.50 1.21 8.13
CA VAL A 182 1.73 2.06 9.08
C VAL A 182 1.37 3.40 8.45
N ALA A 183 2.23 3.94 7.58
CA ALA A 183 2.01 5.20 6.89
C ALA A 183 0.96 5.10 5.77
N SER A 184 0.96 4.01 4.98
CA SER A 184 0.06 3.84 3.83
C SER A 184 -1.44 3.90 4.16
N PRO A 185 -1.97 3.27 5.23
CA PRO A 185 -3.40 3.36 5.54
C PRO A 185 -3.85 4.76 5.97
N VAL A 186 -2.94 5.61 6.49
CA VAL A 186 -3.25 7.02 6.80
C VAL A 186 -3.62 7.77 5.51
N VAL A 187 -2.80 7.58 4.47
CA VAL A 187 -3.03 8.19 3.15
C VAL A 187 -4.27 7.61 2.48
N ALA A 188 -4.53 6.31 2.64
CA ALA A 188 -5.77 5.69 2.16
C ALA A 188 -7.01 6.29 2.84
N GLY A 189 -6.95 6.57 4.15
CA GLY A 189 -8.01 7.28 4.87
C GLY A 189 -8.25 8.69 4.33
N ILE A 190 -7.19 9.44 4.04
CA ILE A 190 -7.27 10.78 3.41
C ILE A 190 -7.88 10.67 2.02
N ALA A 191 -7.49 9.68 1.20
CA ALA A 191 -8.11 9.43 -0.10
C ALA A 191 -9.61 9.14 0.02
N CYS A 192 -10.04 8.34 1.00
CA CYS A 192 -11.46 8.11 1.28
C CYS A 192 -12.21 9.40 1.65
N LEU A 193 -11.57 10.30 2.42
CA LEU A 193 -12.18 11.61 2.74
C LEU A 193 -12.36 12.46 1.47
N LEU A 194 -11.34 12.51 0.60
CA LEU A 194 -11.42 13.20 -0.69
C LEU A 194 -12.50 12.59 -1.62
N VAL A 195 -12.67 11.27 -1.61
CA VAL A 195 -13.76 10.60 -2.34
C VAL A 195 -15.13 11.02 -1.76
N SER A 196 -15.24 11.07 -0.43
CA SER A 196 -16.51 11.30 0.27
C SER A 196 -17.11 12.69 0.05
N ILE A 197 -16.29 13.69 -0.29
CA ILE A 197 -16.77 15.05 -0.58
C ILE A 197 -17.34 15.19 -2.00
N ILE A 198 -17.06 14.23 -2.89
CA ILE A 198 -17.54 14.26 -4.27
C ILE A 198 -18.94 13.64 -4.31
N PRO A 199 -19.96 14.37 -4.80
CA PRO A 199 -21.32 13.83 -4.96
C PRO A 199 -21.36 12.59 -5.85
N GLU A 200 -22.09 11.55 -5.45
CA GLU A 200 -22.17 10.25 -6.16
C GLU A 200 -22.49 10.40 -7.66
N ASN A 201 -23.38 11.34 -8.01
CA ASN A 201 -23.75 11.60 -9.40
C ASN A 201 -22.63 12.20 -10.26
N LYS A 202 -21.57 12.73 -9.64
CA LYS A 202 -20.38 13.28 -10.30
C LYS A 202 -19.12 12.43 -10.09
N GLN A 203 -19.15 11.45 -9.18
CA GLN A 203 -17.99 10.61 -8.86
C GLN A 203 -17.40 9.97 -10.11
N LYS A 204 -18.18 9.30 -10.96
CA LYS A 204 -17.64 8.62 -12.15
C LYS A 204 -16.97 9.53 -13.20
N GLY A 205 -17.24 10.83 -13.17
CA GLY A 205 -16.65 11.80 -14.10
C GLY A 205 -15.44 12.55 -13.53
N ILE A 206 -15.27 12.56 -12.20
CA ILE A 206 -14.22 13.33 -11.51
C ILE A 206 -13.23 12.38 -10.82
N LEU A 207 -13.73 11.29 -10.24
CA LEU A 207 -12.97 10.31 -9.51
C LEU A 207 -12.28 9.35 -10.48
N ASN A 208 -10.97 9.51 -10.59
CA ASN A 208 -10.07 8.52 -11.17
C ASN A 208 -8.77 8.51 -10.33
N PRO A 209 -7.97 7.43 -10.40
CA PRO A 209 -6.76 7.31 -9.61
C PRO A 209 -5.79 8.49 -9.80
N ALA A 210 -5.66 8.99 -11.03
CA ALA A 210 -4.78 10.12 -11.33
C ALA A 210 -5.22 11.43 -10.65
N SER A 211 -6.53 11.71 -10.60
CA SER A 211 -7.06 12.94 -10.01
C SER A 211 -6.89 12.97 -8.49
N ILE A 212 -7.11 11.84 -7.82
CA ILE A 212 -6.86 11.73 -6.37
C ILE A 212 -5.37 11.78 -6.06
N LYS A 213 -4.56 11.07 -6.85
CA LYS A 213 -3.10 11.13 -6.71
C LYS A 213 -2.58 12.56 -6.89
N GLN A 214 -3.08 13.28 -7.88
CA GLN A 214 -2.71 14.68 -8.13
C GLN A 214 -3.12 15.57 -6.95
N ALA A 215 -4.35 15.46 -6.45
CA ALA A 215 -4.80 16.24 -5.30
C ALA A 215 -3.92 16.01 -4.06
N LEU A 216 -3.55 14.76 -3.78
CA LEU A 216 -2.68 14.41 -2.65
C LEU A 216 -1.25 14.94 -2.83
N VAL A 217 -0.70 14.83 -4.04
CA VAL A 217 0.66 15.29 -4.37
C VAL A 217 0.75 16.82 -4.34
N GLU A 218 -0.21 17.52 -4.94
CA GLU A 218 -0.22 19.00 -4.97
C GLU A 218 -0.55 19.60 -3.60
N GLY A 219 -1.34 18.91 -2.78
CA GLY A 219 -1.64 19.33 -1.42
C GLY A 219 -0.52 19.07 -0.41
N ALA A 220 0.48 18.24 -0.75
CA ALA A 220 1.52 17.83 0.17
C ALA A 220 2.41 18.99 0.63
N THR A 221 2.84 18.95 1.89
CA THR A 221 3.79 19.90 2.46
C THR A 221 5.22 19.41 2.27
N LYS A 222 5.98 20.11 1.42
CA LYS A 222 7.40 19.80 1.18
C LYS A 222 8.23 19.96 2.45
N LEU A 223 9.03 18.95 2.76
CA LEU A 223 9.94 18.93 3.91
C LEU A 223 11.30 19.52 3.53
N SER A 224 11.93 20.23 4.47
CA SER A 224 13.28 20.78 4.31
C SER A 224 14.34 19.73 4.63
N GLY A 225 15.27 19.47 3.71
CA GLY A 225 16.37 18.51 3.93
C GLY A 225 16.34 17.31 2.98
N PRO A 226 15.34 16.42 3.06
CA PRO A 226 15.29 15.23 2.22
C PRO A 226 15.08 15.60 0.75
N ASN A 227 15.63 14.79 -0.16
CA ASN A 227 15.43 15.02 -1.59
C ASN A 227 14.15 14.35 -2.11
N LEU A 228 13.82 14.63 -3.37
CA LEU A 228 12.59 14.19 -4.02
C LEU A 228 12.40 12.66 -4.02
N TYR A 229 13.49 11.87 -4.07
CA TYR A 229 13.41 10.40 -4.03
C TYR A 229 13.21 9.84 -2.63
N GLU A 230 13.27 10.68 -1.58
CA GLU A 230 13.08 10.26 -0.19
C GLU A 230 11.70 10.67 0.32
N GLN A 231 11.26 11.88 -0.02
CA GLN A 231 9.99 12.44 0.47
C GLN A 231 8.87 12.52 -0.58
N GLY A 232 9.18 12.28 -1.86
CA GLY A 232 8.23 12.57 -2.94
C GLY A 232 7.83 14.04 -2.96
N ALA A 233 6.53 14.29 -3.06
CA ALA A 233 5.95 15.62 -2.97
C ALA A 233 6.07 16.26 -1.58
N GLY A 234 6.32 15.46 -0.54
CA GLY A 234 6.38 15.88 0.85
C GLY A 234 5.38 15.15 1.74
N ARG A 235 5.18 15.67 2.95
CA ARG A 235 4.24 15.10 3.91
C ARG A 235 2.80 15.35 3.46
N VAL A 236 1.97 14.31 3.49
CA VAL A 236 0.54 14.45 3.22
C VAL A 236 -0.10 15.52 4.13
N ASN A 237 -0.99 16.33 3.55
CA ASN A 237 -1.73 17.37 4.26
C ASN A 237 -3.18 17.34 3.76
N LEU A 238 -4.13 17.26 4.70
CA LEU A 238 -5.56 17.18 4.42
C LEU A 238 -6.19 18.57 4.47
#